data_AF-A0A2V7WCN1-F1
#
_entry.id   AF-A0A2V7WCN1-F1
#
_cell.length_a   1.000
_cell.length_b   1.000
_cell.length_c   1.000
_cell.angle_alpha   90.00
_cell.angle_beta   90.00
_cell.angle_gamma   90.00
#
_symmetry.space_group_name_H-M   'P 1'
#
loop_
_entity.id
_entity.type
_entity.pdbx_description
1 polymer ?
#
loop_
_entity_poly.entity_id
_entity_poly.type
_entity_poly.pdbx_seq_one_letter_code
_entity_poly.pdbx_strand_id
1 'polypeptide(L)'
;MKKYTRALFATALAALLSACATNKSVEQKIAAAQAQNNQKIESVSSQVETLQQKQTQTDVKLEQLSQSAQEALKRAQEAGVLAKGKVVFEQTFNEDRVKFKVDKYELDDNAKAALDEFAGKIKGLTDQYFIEIQGHTDDTGGERYNEELGQRRADAVRLYLSRQHQLPLNRMSTISYGDTLPVESNKTKAGRAANRRVVLVVLE
;
A
#
# COMPACT_ATOMS: atom_id res chain seq x y z
N MET A 1 37.49 -72.71 76.67
CA MET A 1 37.43 -71.88 75.45
C MET A 1 35.97 -71.66 75.03
N LYS A 2 35.24 -70.69 75.62
CA LYS A 2 33.79 -70.47 75.30
C LYS A 2 33.29 -69.06 75.72
N LYS A 3 34.05 -67.98 75.49
CA LYS A 3 33.64 -66.62 75.92
C LYS A 3 33.76 -65.48 74.89
N TYR A 4 34.25 -65.70 73.67
CA TYR A 4 34.45 -64.60 72.70
C TYR A 4 33.42 -64.50 71.56
N THR A 5 32.48 -65.44 71.44
CA THR A 5 31.48 -65.45 70.35
C THR A 5 30.30 -64.49 70.54
N ARG A 6 30.14 -63.84 71.71
CA ARG A 6 29.03 -62.90 71.97
C ARG A 6 29.37 -61.43 71.73
N ALA A 7 30.65 -61.06 71.67
CA ALA A 7 31.05 -59.65 71.49
C ALA A 7 31.06 -59.19 70.02
N LEU A 8 31.28 -60.12 69.07
CA LEU A 8 31.30 -59.82 67.63
C LEU A 8 29.90 -59.61 67.02
N PHE A 9 28.83 -60.10 67.67
CA PHE A 9 27.45 -59.87 67.22
C PHE A 9 26.87 -58.53 67.68
N ALA A 10 27.38 -57.95 68.77
CA ALA A 10 26.87 -56.68 69.28
C ALA A 10 27.39 -55.46 68.49
N THR A 11 28.59 -55.54 67.91
CA THR A 11 29.17 -54.48 67.09
C THR A 11 28.62 -54.46 65.65
N ALA A 12 28.24 -55.61 65.09
CA ALA A 12 27.57 -55.68 63.79
C ALA A 12 26.15 -55.08 63.82
N LEU A 13 25.45 -55.19 64.95
CA LEU A 13 24.09 -54.65 65.11
C LEU A 13 24.06 -53.11 65.24
N ALA A 14 25.10 -52.51 65.84
CA ALA A 14 25.23 -51.05 65.94
C ALA A 14 25.59 -50.39 64.59
N ALA A 15 26.37 -51.06 63.74
CA ALA A 15 26.66 -50.61 62.37
C ALA A 15 25.43 -50.68 61.45
N LEU A 16 24.56 -51.69 61.65
CA LEU A 16 23.30 -51.83 60.90
C LEU A 16 22.24 -50.81 61.31
N LEU A 17 22.16 -50.44 62.60
CA LEU A 17 21.24 -49.40 63.09
C LEU A 17 21.61 -48.00 62.57
N SER A 18 22.91 -47.75 62.34
CA SER A 18 23.41 -46.49 61.78
C SER A 18 23.10 -46.35 60.28
N ALA A 19 23.06 -47.47 59.53
CA ALA A 19 22.73 -47.52 58.10
C ALA A 19 21.22 -47.36 57.82
N CYS A 20 20.35 -47.76 58.77
CA CYS A 20 18.90 -47.52 58.66
C CYS A 20 18.52 -46.04 58.86
N ALA A 21 19.28 -45.29 59.67
CA ALA A 21 19.04 -43.87 59.90
C ALA A 21 19.38 -43.01 58.67
N THR A 22 20.42 -43.38 57.91
CA THR A 22 20.83 -42.68 56.68
C THR A 22 19.88 -42.98 55.51
N ASN A 23 19.40 -44.21 55.34
CA ASN A 23 18.41 -44.55 54.29
C ASN A 23 17.10 -43.78 54.45
N LYS A 24 16.56 -43.68 55.68
CA LYS A 24 15.33 -42.91 55.94
C LYS A 24 15.51 -41.42 55.64
N SER A 25 16.69 -40.86 55.93
CA SER A 25 17.02 -39.47 55.64
C SER A 25 17.23 -39.21 54.13
N VAL A 26 17.75 -40.20 53.39
CA VAL A 26 17.87 -40.16 51.92
C VAL A 26 16.50 -40.28 51.25
N GLU A 27 15.64 -41.21 51.67
CA GLU A 27 14.26 -41.34 51.18
C GLU A 27 13.44 -40.07 51.39
N GLN A 28 13.58 -39.43 52.55
CA GLN A 28 12.86 -38.20 52.86
C GLN A 28 13.33 -37.01 52.00
N LYS A 29 14.63 -36.94 51.67
CA LYS A 29 15.18 -35.95 50.71
C LYS A 29 14.74 -36.22 49.28
N ILE A 30 14.67 -37.48 48.86
CA ILE A 30 14.15 -37.88 47.53
C ILE A 30 12.67 -37.51 47.42
N ALA A 31 11.88 -37.81 48.44
CA ALA A 31 10.46 -37.45 48.49
C ALA A 31 10.24 -35.93 48.47
N ALA A 32 11.05 -35.17 49.21
CA ALA A 32 11.00 -33.69 49.19
C ALA A 32 11.42 -33.11 47.84
N ALA A 33 12.46 -33.68 47.20
CA ALA A 33 12.90 -33.27 45.86
C ALA A 33 11.87 -33.64 44.78
N GLN A 34 11.22 -34.80 44.88
CA GLN A 34 10.10 -35.19 44.01
C GLN A 34 8.90 -34.26 44.21
N ALA A 35 8.56 -33.88 45.44
CA ALA A 35 7.48 -32.92 45.70
C ALA A 35 7.79 -31.53 45.12
N GLN A 36 9.01 -31.01 45.29
CA GLN A 36 9.44 -29.75 44.67
C GLN A 36 9.44 -29.82 43.14
N ASN A 37 9.86 -30.95 42.55
CA ASN A 37 9.82 -31.14 41.11
C ASN A 37 8.37 -31.20 40.60
N ASN A 38 7.47 -31.90 41.28
CA ASN A 38 6.05 -31.95 40.92
C ASN A 38 5.41 -30.55 40.97
N GLN A 39 5.70 -29.76 42.00
CA GLN A 39 5.24 -28.36 42.08
C GLN A 39 5.77 -27.48 40.95
N LYS A 40 7.04 -27.66 40.55
CA LYS A 40 7.61 -26.95 39.39
C LYS A 40 7.00 -27.40 38.07
N ILE A 41 6.72 -28.69 37.91
CA ILE A 41 6.06 -29.24 36.71
C ILE A 41 4.64 -28.69 36.58
N GLU A 42 3.89 -28.59 37.68
CA GLU A 42 2.57 -27.96 37.71
C GLU A 42 2.64 -26.45 37.37
N SER A 43 3.64 -25.72 37.88
CA SER A 43 3.78 -24.30 37.54
C SER A 43 4.18 -24.09 36.08
N VAL A 44 5.13 -24.88 35.56
CA VAL A 44 5.56 -24.82 34.17
C VAL A 44 4.44 -25.22 33.23
N SER A 45 3.67 -26.27 33.54
CA SER A 45 2.50 -26.66 32.72
C SER A 45 1.45 -25.55 32.68
N SER A 46 1.15 -24.90 33.82
CA SER A 46 0.23 -23.75 33.84
C SER A 46 0.73 -22.56 33.00
N GLN A 47 2.04 -22.31 33.00
CA GLN A 47 2.65 -21.27 32.18
C GLN A 47 2.61 -21.63 30.70
N VAL A 48 2.86 -22.89 30.34
CA VAL A 48 2.77 -23.38 28.96
C VAL A 48 1.36 -23.26 28.43
N GLU A 49 0.34 -23.62 29.21
CA GLU A 49 -1.08 -23.45 28.82
C GLU A 49 -1.42 -21.98 28.60
N THR A 50 -0.99 -21.10 29.51
CA THR A 50 -1.21 -19.65 29.37
C THR A 50 -0.52 -19.10 28.12
N LEU A 51 0.69 -19.57 27.81
CA LEU A 51 1.43 -19.15 26.61
C LEU A 51 0.77 -19.68 25.34
N GLN A 52 0.29 -20.93 25.32
CA GLN A 52 -0.47 -21.49 24.20
C GLN A 52 -1.78 -20.72 23.97
N GLN A 53 -2.49 -20.33 25.03
CA GLN A 53 -3.67 -19.48 24.92
C GLN A 53 -3.34 -18.09 24.37
N LYS A 54 -2.26 -17.47 24.82
CA LYS A 54 -1.81 -16.18 24.26
C LYS A 54 -1.37 -16.30 22.81
N GLN A 55 -0.72 -17.39 22.45
CA GLN A 55 -0.28 -17.66 21.08
C GLN A 55 -1.49 -17.81 20.15
N THR A 56 -2.44 -18.68 20.50
CA THR A 56 -3.69 -18.83 19.73
C THR A 56 -4.49 -17.53 19.64
N GLN A 57 -4.56 -16.74 20.70
CA GLN A 57 -5.23 -15.43 20.67
C GLN A 57 -4.49 -14.42 19.78
N THR A 58 -3.17 -14.50 19.69
CA THR A 58 -2.35 -13.66 18.81
C THR A 58 -2.54 -14.07 17.35
N ASP A 59 -2.60 -15.37 17.07
CA ASP A 59 -2.83 -15.90 15.74
C ASP A 59 -4.21 -15.47 15.20
N VAL A 60 -5.26 -15.55 16.03
CA VAL A 60 -6.60 -15.07 15.67
C VAL A 60 -6.60 -13.57 15.39
N LYS A 61 -5.92 -12.76 16.22
CA LYS A 61 -5.82 -11.31 15.99
C LYS A 61 -5.03 -10.98 14.73
N LEU A 62 -3.98 -11.73 14.44
CA LEU A 62 -3.17 -11.55 13.23
C LEU A 62 -4.00 -11.84 11.98
N GLU A 63 -4.83 -12.88 12.01
CA GLU A 63 -5.74 -13.22 10.93
C GLU A 63 -6.86 -12.17 10.76
N GLN A 64 -7.43 -11.67 11.86
CA GLN A 64 -8.41 -10.57 11.79
C GLN A 64 -7.79 -9.27 11.25
N LEU A 65 -6.54 -8.98 11.64
CA LEU A 65 -5.81 -7.82 11.15
C LEU A 65 -5.47 -7.95 9.66
N SER A 66 -5.05 -9.13 9.21
CA SER A 66 -4.74 -9.39 7.81
C SER A 66 -5.98 -9.22 6.93
N GLN A 67 -7.13 -9.76 7.37
CA GLN A 67 -8.42 -9.61 6.68
C GLN A 67 -8.86 -8.15 6.63
N SER A 68 -8.82 -7.44 7.76
CA SER A 68 -9.17 -6.01 7.83
C SER A 68 -8.28 -5.14 6.94
N ALA A 69 -6.96 -5.43 6.91
CA ALA A 69 -6.03 -4.73 6.05
C ALA A 69 -6.30 -4.99 4.56
N GLN A 70 -6.63 -6.23 4.18
CA GLN A 70 -7.02 -6.59 2.81
C GLN A 70 -8.33 -5.90 2.40
N GLU A 71 -9.33 -5.86 3.27
CA GLU A 71 -10.60 -5.15 3.02
C GLU A 71 -10.40 -3.63 2.92
N ALA A 72 -9.58 -3.05 3.79
CA ALA A 72 -9.24 -1.62 3.73
C ALA A 72 -8.52 -1.28 2.41
N LEU A 73 -7.57 -2.13 1.98
CA LEU A 73 -6.88 -1.97 0.70
C LEU A 73 -7.85 -2.07 -0.47
N LYS A 74 -8.75 -3.07 -0.46
CA LYS A 74 -9.77 -3.24 -1.50
C LYS A 74 -10.70 -2.03 -1.59
N ARG A 75 -11.20 -1.53 -0.45
CA ARG A 75 -12.04 -0.32 -0.41
C ARG A 75 -11.30 0.92 -0.90
N ALA A 76 -10.01 1.07 -0.55
CA ALA A 76 -9.19 2.18 -1.02
C ALA A 76 -8.95 2.11 -2.53
N GLN A 77 -8.72 0.92 -3.08
CA GLN A 77 -8.59 0.69 -4.52
C GLN A 77 -9.92 0.96 -5.24
N GLU A 78 -11.03 0.43 -4.75
CA GLU A 78 -12.37 0.66 -5.30
C GLU A 78 -12.73 2.16 -5.25
N ALA A 79 -12.47 2.85 -4.15
CA ALA A 79 -12.70 4.30 -4.04
C ALA A 79 -11.80 5.10 -4.99
N GLY A 80 -10.53 4.70 -5.18
CA GLY A 80 -9.63 5.31 -6.15
C GLY A 80 -10.06 5.10 -7.60
N VAL A 81 -10.61 3.93 -7.91
CA VAL A 81 -11.19 3.58 -9.22
C VAL A 81 -12.54 4.29 -9.45
N LEU A 82 -13.31 4.56 -8.41
CA LEU A 82 -14.54 5.36 -8.51
C LEU A 82 -14.24 6.86 -8.68
N ALA A 83 -13.13 7.37 -8.12
CA ALA A 83 -12.72 8.76 -8.27
C ALA A 83 -12.05 9.06 -9.62
N LYS A 84 -11.43 8.04 -10.23
CA LYS A 84 -10.88 8.09 -11.60
C LYS A 84 -11.69 7.12 -12.45
N GLY A 85 -12.77 7.60 -13.09
CA GLY A 85 -13.48 6.81 -14.12
C GLY A 85 -12.46 6.06 -14.97
N LYS A 86 -12.71 4.78 -15.26
CA LYS A 86 -11.66 3.87 -15.76
C LYS A 86 -11.02 4.52 -17.00
N VAL A 87 -9.75 4.91 -16.89
CA VAL A 87 -9.05 5.61 -17.98
C VAL A 87 -8.98 4.65 -19.17
N VAL A 88 -9.69 4.97 -20.24
CA VAL A 88 -9.70 4.18 -21.47
C VAL A 88 -8.38 4.41 -22.21
N PHE A 89 -8.02 5.68 -22.41
CA PHE A 89 -6.73 6.10 -22.96
C PHE A 89 -6.47 7.58 -22.71
N GLU A 90 -5.22 8.00 -22.88
CA GLU A 90 -4.82 9.40 -22.88
C GLU A 90 -4.13 9.78 -24.19
N GLN A 91 -4.30 11.03 -24.62
CA GLN A 91 -3.57 11.60 -25.75
C GLN A 91 -3.02 12.97 -25.41
N THR A 92 -1.71 13.12 -25.65
CA THR A 92 -0.95 14.32 -25.29
C THR A 92 -0.57 15.11 -26.54
N PHE A 93 -0.91 16.40 -26.54
CA PHE A 93 -0.68 17.35 -27.62
C PHE A 93 0.29 18.43 -27.16
N ASN A 94 1.58 18.22 -27.46
CA ASN A 94 2.67 19.15 -27.12
C ASN A 94 2.93 20.12 -28.25
N GLU A 95 3.60 21.24 -27.98
CA GLU A 95 4.00 22.22 -28.99
C GLU A 95 4.77 21.64 -30.19
N ASP A 96 5.56 20.58 -29.99
CA ASP A 96 6.30 19.93 -31.08
C ASP A 96 5.38 19.17 -32.05
N ARG A 97 4.20 18.73 -31.60
CA ARG A 97 3.20 18.01 -32.42
C ARG A 97 2.04 18.91 -32.84
N VAL A 98 1.72 19.91 -32.04
CA VAL A 98 0.52 20.75 -32.07
C VAL A 98 0.98 22.12 -31.59
N LYS A 99 1.35 23.03 -32.50
CA LYS A 99 2.14 24.22 -32.15
C LYS A 99 1.32 25.25 -31.37
N PHE A 100 1.09 25.00 -30.09
CA PHE A 100 0.74 26.04 -29.14
C PHE A 100 1.98 26.92 -28.92
N LYS A 101 2.14 27.94 -29.78
CA LYS A 101 3.19 28.95 -29.60
C LYS A 101 3.05 29.59 -28.20
N VAL A 102 4.16 30.13 -27.69
CA VAL A 102 4.19 30.96 -26.48
C VAL A 102 3.07 31.99 -26.54
N ASP A 103 2.32 32.11 -25.44
CA ASP A 103 1.15 32.99 -25.25
C ASP A 103 -0.02 32.79 -26.23
N LYS A 104 -0.06 31.67 -26.95
CA LYS A 104 -1.16 31.33 -27.87
C LYS A 104 -1.97 30.13 -27.41
N TYR A 105 -3.26 30.19 -27.73
CA TYR A 105 -4.25 29.12 -27.55
C TYR A 105 -4.95 28.73 -28.87
N GLU A 106 -4.55 29.35 -29.99
CA GLU A 106 -5.06 29.02 -31.32
C GLU A 106 -4.54 27.66 -31.77
N LEU A 107 -5.44 26.84 -32.33
CA LEU A 107 -5.10 25.54 -32.91
C LEU A 107 -4.59 25.73 -34.34
N ASP A 108 -3.36 25.29 -34.62
CA ASP A 108 -2.83 25.24 -35.98
C ASP A 108 -3.41 24.04 -36.76
N ASP A 109 -3.10 23.91 -38.05
CA ASP A 109 -3.72 22.87 -38.87
C ASP A 109 -3.23 21.46 -38.49
N ASN A 110 -2.01 21.33 -37.95
CA ASN A 110 -1.52 20.06 -37.41
C ASN A 110 -2.27 19.67 -36.13
N ALA A 111 -2.53 20.64 -35.25
CA ALA A 111 -3.36 20.47 -34.06
C ALA A 111 -4.76 19.97 -34.42
N LYS A 112 -5.39 20.64 -35.39
CA LYS A 112 -6.71 20.28 -35.90
C LYS A 112 -6.72 18.85 -36.44
N ALA A 113 -5.78 18.50 -37.31
CA ALA A 113 -5.67 17.15 -37.86
C ALA A 113 -5.50 16.07 -36.77
N ALA A 114 -4.68 16.33 -35.76
CA ALA A 114 -4.50 15.40 -34.64
C ALA A 114 -5.77 15.28 -33.77
N LEU A 115 -6.50 16.39 -33.56
CA LEU A 115 -7.80 16.39 -32.88
C LEU A 115 -8.90 15.70 -33.71
N ASP A 116 -8.82 15.76 -35.03
CA ASP A 116 -9.72 15.05 -35.93
C ASP A 116 -9.53 13.53 -35.81
N GLU A 117 -8.28 13.07 -35.76
CA GLU A 117 -7.96 11.66 -35.50
C GLU A 117 -8.47 11.21 -34.12
N PHE A 118 -8.24 12.03 -33.09
CA PHE A 118 -8.74 11.77 -31.73
C PHE A 118 -10.28 11.65 -31.73
N ALA A 119 -10.98 12.58 -32.39
CA ALA A 119 -12.44 12.55 -32.49
C ALA A 119 -12.94 11.30 -33.22
N GLY A 120 -12.21 10.82 -34.24
CA GLY A 120 -12.50 9.55 -34.91
C GLY A 120 -12.44 8.36 -33.95
N LYS A 121 -11.43 8.31 -33.07
CA LYS A 121 -11.30 7.26 -32.03
C LYS A 121 -12.46 7.30 -31.04
N ILE A 122 -12.83 8.49 -30.58
CA ILE A 122 -13.96 8.68 -29.65
C ILE A 122 -15.28 8.21 -30.25
N LYS A 123 -15.55 8.52 -31.52
CA LYS A 123 -16.77 8.10 -32.22
C LYS A 123 -16.87 6.59 -32.41
N GLY A 124 -15.74 5.88 -32.37
CA GLY A 124 -15.69 4.42 -32.40
C GLY A 124 -16.01 3.75 -31.05
N LEU A 125 -16.02 4.50 -29.96
CA LEU A 125 -16.39 3.98 -28.64
C LEU A 125 -17.92 3.81 -28.58
N THR A 126 -18.37 2.62 -28.20
CA THR A 126 -19.80 2.27 -28.06
C THR A 126 -20.35 2.59 -26.67
N ASP A 127 -19.47 2.84 -25.70
CA ASP A 127 -19.80 3.03 -24.29
C ASP A 127 -20.01 4.50 -23.89
N GLN A 128 -20.50 4.72 -22.66
CA GLN A 128 -20.46 6.05 -22.04
C GLN A 128 -18.99 6.44 -21.84
N TYR A 129 -18.64 7.62 -22.33
CA TYR A 129 -17.30 8.17 -22.18
C TYR A 129 -17.38 9.59 -21.63
N PHE A 130 -16.34 9.96 -20.90
CA PHE A 130 -16.08 11.33 -20.45
C PHE A 130 -14.66 11.73 -20.85
N ILE A 131 -14.46 12.98 -21.22
CA ILE A 131 -13.16 13.50 -21.63
C ILE A 131 -12.75 14.61 -20.69
N GLU A 132 -11.64 14.42 -19.98
CA GLU A 132 -10.99 15.49 -19.24
C GLU A 132 -9.88 16.09 -20.10
N ILE A 133 -9.93 17.41 -20.29
CA ILE A 133 -8.99 18.16 -21.12
C ILE A 133 -8.14 19.03 -20.19
N GLN A 134 -6.87 18.70 -20.09
CA GLN A 134 -5.94 19.28 -19.14
C GLN A 134 -4.97 20.22 -19.83
N GLY A 135 -4.98 21.50 -19.47
CA GLY A 135 -4.07 22.51 -20.00
C GLY A 135 -2.82 22.68 -19.13
N HIS A 136 -1.64 22.69 -19.77
CA HIS A 136 -0.36 22.90 -19.10
C HIS A 136 0.47 23.99 -19.79
N THR A 137 1.33 24.64 -19.01
CA THR A 137 2.26 25.67 -19.45
C THR A 137 3.69 25.34 -19.02
N ASP A 138 4.65 26.14 -19.47
CA ASP A 138 5.97 26.21 -18.84
C ASP A 138 5.95 27.22 -17.67
N ASP A 139 7.10 27.39 -17.01
CA ASP A 139 7.29 28.25 -15.84
C ASP A 139 7.64 29.72 -16.18
N THR A 140 7.48 30.14 -17.44
CA THR A 140 7.95 31.48 -17.85
C THR A 140 7.01 32.61 -17.45
N GLY A 141 5.72 32.31 -17.26
CA GLY A 141 4.70 33.24 -16.77
C GLY A 141 4.49 33.18 -15.26
N GLY A 142 3.72 34.13 -14.72
CA GLY A 142 3.27 34.05 -13.32
C GLY A 142 2.19 32.97 -13.15
N GLU A 143 2.09 32.39 -11.96
CA GLU A 143 1.16 31.29 -11.63
C GLU A 143 -0.26 31.52 -12.15
N ARG A 144 -0.88 32.66 -11.79
CA ARG A 144 -2.23 33.01 -12.25
C ARG A 144 -2.32 33.12 -13.77
N TYR A 145 -1.29 33.67 -14.42
CA TYR A 145 -1.27 33.79 -15.87
C TYR A 145 -1.19 32.41 -16.54
N ASN A 146 -0.35 31.53 -16.01
CA ASN A 146 -0.19 30.15 -16.46
C ASN A 146 -1.48 29.34 -16.29
N GLU A 147 -2.16 29.51 -15.16
CA GLU A 147 -3.47 28.92 -14.90
C GLU A 147 -4.50 29.38 -15.94
N GLU A 148 -4.64 30.70 -16.16
CA GLU A 148 -5.55 31.25 -17.17
C GLU A 148 -5.20 30.78 -18.60
N LEU A 149 -3.91 30.73 -18.95
CA LEU A 149 -3.45 30.31 -20.28
C LEU A 149 -3.72 28.81 -20.52
N GLY A 150 -3.42 27.97 -19.54
CA GLY A 150 -3.74 26.54 -19.59
C GLY A 150 -5.25 26.31 -19.76
N GLN A 151 -6.08 27.07 -19.02
CA GLN A 151 -7.53 26.97 -19.12
C GLN A 151 -8.02 27.34 -20.53
N ARG A 152 -7.54 28.46 -21.08
CA ARG A 152 -7.90 28.89 -22.45
C ARG A 152 -7.50 27.87 -23.52
N ARG A 153 -6.36 27.20 -23.36
CA ARG A 153 -5.92 26.12 -24.27
C ARG A 153 -6.83 24.90 -24.18
N ALA A 154 -7.18 24.48 -22.97
CA ALA A 154 -8.11 23.37 -22.76
C ALA A 154 -9.49 23.69 -23.35
N ASP A 155 -10.01 24.91 -23.12
CA ASP A 155 -11.28 25.37 -23.66
C ASP A 155 -11.28 25.46 -25.20
N ALA A 156 -10.17 25.91 -25.81
CA ALA A 156 -10.03 25.93 -27.26
C ALA A 156 -10.16 24.53 -27.87
N VAL A 157 -9.52 23.52 -27.26
CA VAL A 157 -9.65 22.12 -27.66
C VAL A 157 -11.08 21.61 -27.49
N ARG A 158 -11.70 21.86 -26.33
CA ARG A 158 -13.09 21.48 -26.06
C ARG A 158 -14.06 22.04 -27.09
N LEU A 159 -13.93 23.33 -27.39
CA LEU A 159 -14.77 24.02 -28.37
C LEU A 159 -14.54 23.50 -29.79
N TYR A 160 -13.29 23.21 -30.16
CA TYR A 160 -12.97 22.63 -31.46
C TYR A 160 -13.65 21.27 -31.64
N LEU A 161 -13.46 20.35 -30.68
CA LEU A 161 -14.06 19.02 -30.70
C LEU A 161 -15.59 19.07 -30.72
N SER A 162 -16.19 20.00 -29.97
CA SER A 162 -17.65 20.18 -29.99
C SER A 162 -18.15 20.73 -31.33
N ARG A 163 -17.54 21.79 -31.86
CA ARG A 163 -18.02 22.46 -33.07
C ARG A 163 -17.77 21.66 -34.35
N GLN A 164 -16.57 21.09 -34.49
CA GLN A 164 -16.17 20.39 -35.71
C GLN A 164 -16.65 18.94 -35.72
N HIS A 165 -16.65 18.27 -34.57
CA HIS A 165 -16.96 16.84 -34.48
C HIS A 165 -18.26 16.51 -33.74
N GLN A 166 -18.99 17.53 -33.27
CA GLN A 166 -20.27 17.38 -32.57
C GLN A 166 -20.15 16.54 -31.30
N LEU A 167 -18.98 16.52 -30.65
CA LEU A 167 -18.82 15.88 -29.35
C LEU A 167 -19.63 16.68 -28.29
N PRO A 168 -20.46 16.01 -27.45
CA PRO A 168 -21.30 16.69 -26.48
C PRO A 168 -20.49 17.42 -25.40
N LEU A 169 -20.78 18.71 -25.16
CA LEU A 169 -20.07 19.53 -24.16
C LEU A 169 -20.22 19.00 -22.73
N ASN A 170 -21.33 18.31 -22.43
CA ASN A 170 -21.58 17.69 -21.12
C ASN A 170 -20.74 16.43 -20.86
N ARG A 171 -20.07 15.89 -21.89
CA ARG A 171 -19.11 14.79 -21.77
C ARG A 171 -17.66 15.26 -21.75
N MET A 172 -17.44 16.57 -21.68
CA MET A 172 -16.11 17.16 -21.70
C MET A 172 -15.94 18.13 -20.54
N SER A 173 -14.90 17.93 -19.73
CA SER A 173 -14.43 18.88 -18.72
C SER A 173 -13.10 19.49 -19.15
N THR A 174 -12.86 20.73 -18.73
CA THR A 174 -11.59 21.42 -18.92
C THR A 174 -11.01 21.78 -17.56
N ILE A 175 -9.71 21.56 -17.40
CA ILE A 175 -8.96 21.92 -16.20
C ILE A 175 -7.61 22.50 -16.61
N SER A 176 -7.12 23.47 -15.85
CA SER A 176 -5.77 23.99 -15.98
C SER A 176 -4.92 23.56 -14.80
N TYR A 177 -3.73 23.05 -15.10
CA TYR A 177 -2.70 22.82 -14.09
C TYR A 177 -1.60 23.90 -14.13
N GLY A 178 -1.67 24.85 -15.08
CA GLY A 178 -0.61 25.83 -15.29
C GLY A 178 0.75 25.13 -15.43
N ASP A 179 1.73 25.59 -14.65
CA ASP A 179 3.10 25.08 -14.59
C ASP A 179 3.37 24.13 -13.43
N THR A 180 2.33 23.74 -12.67
CA THR A 180 2.48 22.94 -11.44
C THR A 180 2.82 21.47 -11.69
N LEU A 181 2.57 20.96 -12.92
CA LEU A 181 2.85 19.58 -13.33
C LEU A 181 3.76 19.51 -14.57
N PRO A 182 5.06 19.85 -14.45
CA PRO A 182 6.03 19.74 -15.53
C PRO A 182 6.37 18.26 -15.80
N VAL A 183 6.48 17.91 -17.08
CA VAL A 183 6.98 16.60 -17.54
C VAL A 183 8.47 16.63 -17.84
N GLU A 184 9.01 17.81 -18.11
CA GLU A 184 10.40 18.03 -18.47
C GLU A 184 10.99 19.26 -17.76
N SER A 185 12.31 19.38 -17.81
CA SER A 185 13.00 20.52 -17.21
C SER A 185 12.72 21.84 -17.95
N ASN A 186 12.10 22.79 -17.26
CA ASN A 186 11.85 24.14 -17.77
C ASN A 186 13.13 24.97 -18.03
N LYS A 187 14.30 24.48 -17.59
CA LYS A 187 15.58 25.17 -17.82
C LYS A 187 15.98 25.17 -19.30
N THR A 188 15.51 24.19 -20.08
CA THR A 188 15.85 24.06 -21.49
C THR A 188 14.69 24.48 -22.38
N LYS A 189 14.99 24.98 -23.59
CA LYS A 189 13.95 25.34 -24.56
C LYS A 189 13.10 24.12 -24.95
N ALA A 190 13.74 22.96 -25.10
CA ALA A 190 13.06 21.71 -25.42
C ALA A 190 12.12 21.27 -24.29
N GLY A 191 12.58 21.31 -23.03
CA GLY A 191 11.73 20.93 -21.91
C GLY A 191 10.55 21.88 -21.69
N ARG A 192 10.72 23.19 -21.91
CA ARG A 192 9.58 24.12 -21.92
C ARG A 192 8.58 23.79 -23.03
N ALA A 193 9.05 23.45 -24.23
CA ALA A 193 8.16 23.05 -25.33
C ALA A 193 7.38 21.76 -25.02
N ALA A 194 8.00 20.80 -24.31
CA ALA A 194 7.32 19.60 -23.83
C ALA A 194 6.27 19.91 -22.74
N ASN A 195 6.55 20.89 -21.86
CA ASN A 195 5.61 21.30 -20.80
C ASN A 195 4.41 22.08 -21.33
N ARG A 196 4.58 22.87 -22.40
CA ARG A 196 3.49 23.55 -23.12
C ARG A 196 2.65 22.54 -23.90
N ARG A 197 1.69 21.91 -23.22
CA ARG A 197 0.87 20.82 -23.76
C ARG A 197 -0.59 20.87 -23.32
N VAL A 198 -1.42 20.13 -24.04
CA VAL A 198 -2.78 19.77 -23.62
C VAL A 198 -2.89 18.26 -23.59
N VAL A 199 -3.42 17.69 -22.51
CA VAL A 199 -3.64 16.24 -22.36
C VAL A 199 -5.13 15.97 -22.37
N LEU A 200 -5.57 15.01 -23.17
CA LEU A 200 -6.96 14.56 -23.23
C LEU A 200 -7.01 13.18 -22.60
N VAL A 201 -7.68 13.06 -21.48
CA VAL A 201 -7.88 11.80 -20.75
C VAL A 201 -9.30 11.34 -20.99
N VAL A 202 -9.46 10.15 -21.55
CA VAL A 202 -10.76 9.53 -21.81
C VAL A 202 -11.06 8.57 -20.67
N LEU A 203 -12.20 8.77 -20.03
CA LEU A 203 -12.71 8.01 -18.90
C LEU A 203 -13.97 7.25 -19.33
N GLU A 204 -14.15 6.05 -18.80
CA GLU A 204 -15.38 5.24 -18.87
C GLU A 204 -16.29 5.51 -17.67
#